data_AF-A0A0G0Q411-F1
#
_entry.id   AF-A0A0G0Q411-F1
#
_cell.length_a   1.000
_cell.length_b   1.000
_cell.length_c   1.000
_cell.angle_alpha   90.00
_cell.angle_beta   90.00
_cell.angle_gamma   90.00
#
_symmetry.space_group_name_H-M   'P 1'
#
loop_
_entity.id
_entity.type
_entity.pdbx_description
1 polymer ?
#
loop_
_entity_poly.entity_id
_entity_poly.type
_entity_poly.pdbx_seq_one_letter_code
_entity_poly.pdbx_strand_id
1 'polypeptide(L)'
;MIALENLYQPDKYKVLLGNGKSCGFCTVWNETEKAIKECPELLERSAIIGTLYSRQGVNIIFKLWKNGINENREIAETDFKIEKEIDIEVVNQIIKNVTLKVMSDADLTVVLKEVTETNDGPYMEPVRFADAIPEVVDVFPSEKVGFIVRGKTGLEAW
;
A
#
# COMPACT_ATOMS: atom_id res chain seq x y z
N MET A 1 8.04 -20.84 2.69
CA MET A 1 6.60 -20.67 2.99
C MET A 1 6.54 -19.56 4.03
N ILE A 2 5.87 -18.44 3.75
CA ILE A 2 5.75 -17.35 4.74
C ILE A 2 4.90 -17.90 5.88
N ALA A 3 5.48 -18.06 7.06
CA ALA A 3 4.72 -18.49 8.24
C ALA A 3 3.78 -17.35 8.66
N LEU A 4 2.53 -17.68 9.00
CA LEU A 4 1.48 -16.73 9.41
C LEU A 4 1.96 -15.78 10.53
N GLU A 5 2.79 -16.30 11.43
CA GLU A 5 3.41 -15.61 12.56
C GLU A 5 4.41 -14.50 12.17
N ASN A 6 4.92 -14.53 10.94
CA ASN A 6 5.87 -13.54 10.42
C ASN A 6 5.18 -12.45 9.60
N LEU A 7 3.87 -12.57 9.35
CA LEU A 7 3.11 -11.60 8.57
C LEU A 7 2.38 -10.63 9.50
N TYR A 8 2.57 -9.33 9.28
CA TYR A 8 1.73 -8.32 9.92
C TYR A 8 0.28 -8.45 9.41
N GLN A 9 -0.65 -8.66 10.33
CA GLN A 9 -2.08 -8.75 10.04
C GLN A 9 -2.79 -7.50 10.57
N PRO A 10 -3.22 -6.58 9.70
CA PRO A 10 -3.95 -5.39 10.16
C PRO A 10 -5.35 -5.78 10.63
N ASP A 11 -5.76 -5.30 11.81
CA ASP A 11 -7.11 -5.55 12.33
C ASP A 11 -8.22 -5.01 11.41
N LYS A 12 -7.95 -3.87 10.76
CA LYS A 12 -8.94 -3.14 9.96
C LYS A 12 -9.09 -3.66 8.53
N TYR A 13 -7.98 -4.07 7.91
CA TYR A 13 -7.94 -4.50 6.52
C TYR A 13 -7.37 -5.91 6.45
N LYS A 14 -8.27 -6.88 6.42
CA LYS A 14 -7.90 -8.28 6.40
C LYS A 14 -7.18 -8.62 5.10
N VAL A 15 -6.07 -9.32 5.23
CA VAL A 15 -5.38 -10.01 4.15
C VAL A 15 -5.66 -11.50 4.30
N LEU A 16 -5.80 -12.20 3.19
CA LEU A 16 -5.98 -13.65 3.17
C LEU A 16 -4.74 -14.28 2.57
N LEU A 17 -4.29 -15.37 3.19
CA LEU A 17 -3.22 -16.18 2.64
C LEU A 17 -3.79 -17.14 1.61
N GLY A 18 -3.05 -17.31 0.52
CA GLY A 18 -3.33 -18.33 -0.49
C GLY A 18 -2.23 -19.38 -0.55
N ASN A 19 -2.36 -20.28 -1.53
CA ASN A 19 -1.43 -21.41 -1.73
C ASN A 19 -0.30 -21.10 -2.72
N GLY A 20 -0.41 -19.97 -3.42
CA GLY A 20 0.58 -19.55 -4.40
C GLY A 20 1.92 -19.17 -3.75
N LYS A 21 2.97 -19.07 -4.56
CA LYS A 21 4.33 -18.85 -4.05
C LYS A 21 5.01 -17.59 -4.59
N SER A 22 4.61 -17.11 -5.76
CA SER A 22 5.34 -16.07 -6.51
C SER A 22 4.54 -14.78 -6.76
N CYS A 23 3.24 -14.78 -6.49
CA CYS A 23 2.37 -13.63 -6.79
C CYS A 23 1.61 -13.15 -5.55
N GLY A 24 1.53 -11.83 -5.37
CA GLY A 24 0.60 -11.20 -4.44
C GLY A 24 -0.49 -10.49 -5.23
N PHE A 25 -1.75 -10.63 -4.80
CA PHE A 25 -2.89 -10.03 -5.46
C PHE A 25 -3.50 -8.90 -4.62
N CYS A 26 -3.78 -7.78 -5.27
CA CYS A 26 -4.38 -6.61 -4.64
C CYS A 26 -5.66 -6.22 -5.38
N THR A 27 -6.81 -6.38 -4.74
CA THR A 27 -8.07 -5.84 -5.24
C THR A 27 -8.13 -4.34 -4.98
N VAL A 28 -8.66 -3.58 -5.93
CA VAL A 28 -8.79 -2.12 -5.82
C VAL A 28 -10.27 -1.81 -5.66
N TRP A 29 -10.67 -1.30 -4.50
CA TRP A 29 -12.08 -0.98 -4.15
C TRP A 29 -13.08 -2.14 -4.19
N ASN A 30 -12.60 -3.37 -4.41
CA ASN A 30 -13.41 -4.59 -4.35
C ASN A 30 -13.14 -5.34 -3.05
N GLU A 31 -14.19 -5.92 -2.47
CA GLU A 31 -14.07 -6.83 -1.33
C GLU A 31 -13.37 -8.12 -1.76
N THR A 32 -12.29 -8.45 -1.06
CA THR A 32 -11.49 -9.63 -1.34
C THR A 32 -12.33 -10.92 -1.31
N GLU A 33 -13.27 -11.04 -0.38
CA GLU A 33 -14.17 -12.20 -0.26
C GLU A 33 -15.06 -12.39 -1.49
N LYS A 34 -15.55 -11.29 -2.09
CA LYS A 34 -16.35 -11.34 -3.32
C LYS A 34 -15.51 -11.83 -4.50
N ALA A 35 -14.29 -11.30 -4.64
CA ALA A 35 -13.37 -11.72 -5.70
C ALA A 35 -13.01 -13.21 -5.61
N ILE A 36 -12.79 -13.73 -4.40
CA ILE A 36 -12.50 -15.15 -4.18
C ILE A 36 -13.73 -16.01 -4.44
N LYS A 37 -14.92 -15.57 -4.02
CA LYS A 37 -16.16 -16.32 -4.27
C LYS A 37 -16.45 -16.46 -5.76
N GLU A 38 -16.18 -15.41 -6.53
CA GLU A 38 -16.31 -15.40 -7.98
C GLU A 38 -15.20 -16.22 -8.66
N CYS A 39 -13.99 -16.20 -8.09
CA CYS A 39 -12.81 -16.81 -8.68
C CYS A 39 -11.90 -17.46 -7.61
N PRO A 40 -12.23 -18.69 -7.15
CA PRO A 40 -11.48 -19.36 -6.08
C PRO A 40 -10.01 -19.64 -6.44
N GLU A 41 -9.72 -19.85 -7.73
CA GLU A 41 -8.37 -20.08 -8.26
C GLU A 41 -7.41 -18.93 -7.94
N LEU A 42 -7.90 -17.70 -7.69
CA LEU A 42 -7.05 -16.59 -7.28
C LEU A 42 -6.29 -16.92 -5.99
N LEU A 43 -6.94 -17.62 -5.07
CA LEU A 43 -6.35 -18.00 -3.79
C LEU A 43 -5.37 -19.17 -3.95
N GLU A 44 -5.57 -20.01 -4.96
CA GLU A 44 -4.63 -21.09 -5.28
C GLU A 44 -3.33 -20.54 -5.88
N ARG A 45 -3.40 -19.49 -6.71
CA ARG A 45 -2.24 -18.95 -7.44
C ARG A 45 -1.56 -17.75 -6.77
N SER A 46 -2.20 -17.15 -5.78
CA SER A 46 -1.64 -16.03 -5.02
C SER A 46 -1.13 -16.49 -3.67
N ALA A 47 0.03 -15.99 -3.24
CA ALA A 47 0.55 -16.20 -1.89
C ALA A 47 -0.24 -15.39 -0.86
N ILE A 48 -0.65 -14.19 -1.25
CA ILE A 48 -1.42 -13.28 -0.41
C ILE A 48 -2.41 -12.52 -1.28
N ILE A 49 -3.60 -12.28 -0.74
CA ILE A 49 -4.61 -11.44 -1.36
C ILE A 49 -5.13 -10.41 -0.34
N GLY A 50 -5.18 -9.16 -0.77
CA GLY A 50 -5.68 -8.05 0.03
C GLY A 50 -6.42 -7.04 -0.82
N THR A 51 -6.95 -6.01 -0.16
CA THR A 51 -7.70 -4.94 -0.81
C THR A 51 -7.10 -3.59 -0.47
N LEU A 52 -7.04 -2.72 -1.47
CA LEU A 52 -6.61 -1.34 -1.36
C LEU A 52 -7.79 -0.41 -1.64
N TYR A 53 -8.25 0.27 -0.60
CA TYR A 53 -9.40 1.19 -0.65
C TYR A 53 -9.03 2.64 -0.94
N SER A 54 -7.78 2.94 -1.32
CA SER A 54 -7.32 4.31 -1.57
C SER A 54 -6.94 4.51 -3.02
N ARG A 55 -7.67 5.39 -3.73
CA ARG A 55 -7.29 5.85 -5.08
C ARG A 55 -5.93 6.53 -5.09
N GLN A 56 -5.63 7.30 -4.03
CA GLN A 56 -4.31 7.89 -3.84
C GLN A 56 -3.26 6.82 -3.61
N GLY A 57 -3.57 5.78 -2.82
CA GLY A 57 -2.69 4.65 -2.57
C GLY A 57 -2.29 3.89 -3.84
N VAL A 58 -3.23 3.63 -4.74
CA VAL A 58 -2.94 2.98 -6.04
C VAL A 58 -1.92 3.81 -6.84
N ASN A 59 -2.14 5.12 -6.92
CA ASN A 59 -1.24 6.02 -7.65
C ASN A 59 0.15 6.09 -7.00
N ILE A 60 0.22 6.08 -5.67
CA ILE A 60 1.47 6.06 -4.92
C ILE A 60 2.27 4.78 -5.22
N ILE A 61 1.63 3.62 -5.19
CA ILE A 61 2.28 2.33 -5.54
C ILE A 61 2.79 2.37 -6.98
N PHE A 62 1.97 2.83 -7.92
CA PHE A 62 2.39 2.92 -9.32
C PHE A 62 3.61 3.85 -9.49
N LYS A 63 3.59 5.02 -8.85
CA LYS A 63 4.72 5.95 -8.89
C LYS A 63 5.96 5.42 -8.18
N LEU A 64 5.81 4.66 -7.10
CA LEU A 64 6.93 3.99 -6.42
C LEU A 64 7.67 3.04 -7.37
N TRP A 65 6.94 2.21 -8.11
CA TRP A 65 7.55 1.28 -9.07
C TRP A 65 8.11 1.98 -10.31
N LYS A 66 7.48 3.07 -10.76
CA LYS A 66 7.89 3.79 -11.97
C LYS A 66 9.09 4.72 -11.73
N ASN A 67 9.05 5.47 -10.63
CA ASN A 67 9.97 6.59 -10.38
C ASN A 67 10.96 6.29 -9.25
N GLY A 68 10.70 5.25 -8.43
CA GLY A 68 11.52 4.93 -7.26
C GLY A 68 11.33 5.89 -6.09
N ILE A 69 12.28 5.79 -5.15
CA ILE A 69 12.35 6.57 -3.91
C ILE A 69 13.67 7.35 -3.90
N ASN A 70 13.62 8.60 -3.43
CA ASN A 70 14.81 9.43 -3.28
C ASN A 70 15.47 9.27 -1.90
N GLU A 71 16.62 9.92 -1.69
CA GLU A 71 17.38 9.89 -0.43
C GLU A 71 16.57 10.45 0.76
N ASN A 72 15.59 11.33 0.50
CA ASN A 72 14.71 11.92 1.50
C ASN A 72 13.48 11.05 1.82
N ARG A 73 13.45 9.79 1.37
CA ARG A 73 12.34 8.84 1.50
C ARG A 73 11.05 9.26 0.78
N GLU A 74 11.13 10.25 -0.10
CA GLU A 74 10.00 10.69 -0.91
C GLU A 74 9.90 9.86 -2.18
N ILE A 75 8.67 9.50 -2.53
CA ILE A 75 8.38 8.90 -3.81
C ILE A 75 8.38 10.02 -4.85
N ALA A 76 9.24 9.91 -5.86
CA ALA A 76 9.43 10.96 -6.84
C ALA A 76 8.10 11.33 -7.55
N GLU A 77 7.89 12.63 -7.74
CA GLU A 77 6.65 13.24 -8.24
C GLU A 77 5.43 13.10 -7.31
N THR A 78 5.64 12.91 -6.02
CA THR A 78 4.60 12.90 -4.99
C THR A 78 5.06 13.63 -3.73
N ASP A 79 4.09 14.05 -2.92
CA ASP A 79 4.34 14.54 -1.56
C ASP A 79 4.35 13.39 -0.52
N PHE A 80 4.39 12.14 -0.97
CA PHE A 80 4.32 10.97 -0.09
C PHE A 80 5.72 10.53 0.34
N LYS A 81 5.89 10.33 1.65
CA LYS A 81 7.12 9.82 2.27
C LYS A 81 6.92 8.43 2.83
N ILE A 82 7.88 7.56 2.60
CA ILE A 82 7.96 6.27 3.30
C ILE A 82 8.41 6.52 4.74
N GLU A 83 7.78 5.81 5.68
CA GLU A 83 8.10 5.87 7.10
C GLU A 83 9.58 5.60 7.38
N LYS A 84 10.12 6.24 8.42
CA LYS A 84 11.56 6.20 8.75
C LYS A 84 12.02 4.81 9.19
N GLU A 85 11.10 4.02 9.73
CA GLU A 85 11.28 2.65 10.21
C GLU A 85 11.46 1.64 9.06
N ILE A 86 11.03 1.99 7.84
CA ILE A 86 11.16 1.16 6.66
C ILE A 86 12.49 1.49 5.96
N ASP A 87 13.38 0.52 5.83
CA ASP A 87 14.68 0.72 5.18
C ASP A 87 14.51 0.92 3.66
N ILE A 88 15.13 1.99 3.13
CA ILE A 88 15.13 2.34 1.71
C ILE A 88 15.81 1.25 0.88
N GLU A 89 16.86 0.61 1.41
CA GLU A 89 17.57 -0.47 0.71
C GLU A 89 16.64 -1.67 0.46
N VAL A 90 15.81 -2.00 1.45
CA VAL A 90 14.80 -3.07 1.34
C VAL A 90 13.75 -2.69 0.28
N VAL A 91 13.26 -1.45 0.28
CA VAL A 91 12.30 -0.98 -0.72
C VAL A 91 12.89 -1.09 -2.13
N ASN A 92 14.15 -0.69 -2.32
CA ASN A 92 14.83 -0.79 -3.61
C ASN A 92 15.04 -2.24 -4.06
N GLN A 93 15.33 -3.15 -3.13
CA GLN A 93 15.39 -4.59 -3.44
C GLN A 93 14.04 -5.13 -3.89
N ILE A 94 12.93 -4.73 -3.25
CA ILE A 94 11.57 -5.12 -3.66
C ILE A 94 11.28 -4.61 -5.06
N ILE A 95 11.50 -3.32 -5.34
CA ILE A 95 11.22 -2.72 -6.66
C ILE A 95 12.03 -3.42 -7.77
N LYS A 96 13.29 -3.82 -7.49
CA LYS A 96 14.15 -4.50 -8.45
C LYS A 96 13.70 -5.92 -8.79
N ASN A 97 13.17 -6.66 -7.81
CA ASN A 97 12.85 -8.09 -7.97
C ASN A 97 11.36 -8.37 -8.21
N VAL A 98 10.47 -7.42 -7.90
CA VAL A 98 9.02 -7.58 -8.02
C VAL A 98 8.49 -6.76 -9.18
N THR A 99 7.81 -7.41 -10.11
CA THR A 99 7.12 -6.72 -11.21
C THR A 99 5.71 -6.33 -10.80
N LEU A 100 5.39 -5.04 -10.85
CA LEU A 100 4.02 -4.55 -10.67
C LEU A 100 3.26 -4.62 -11.99
N LYS A 101 2.15 -5.37 -12.03
CA LYS A 101 1.24 -5.41 -13.17
C LYS A 101 -0.11 -4.80 -12.81
N VAL A 102 -0.47 -3.71 -13.49
CA VAL A 102 -1.75 -3.02 -13.28
C VAL A 102 -2.78 -3.61 -14.25
N MET A 103 -3.87 -4.13 -13.71
CA MET A 103 -4.96 -4.75 -14.46
C MET A 103 -6.28 -4.03 -14.19
N SER A 104 -6.37 -2.76 -14.58
CA SER A 104 -7.63 -2.00 -14.51
C SER A 104 -8.64 -2.55 -15.51
N ASP A 105 -9.88 -2.74 -15.06
CA ASP A 105 -11.03 -3.11 -15.89
C ASP A 105 -10.93 -4.46 -16.63
N ALA A 106 -10.00 -5.33 -16.20
CA ALA A 106 -9.87 -6.69 -16.73
C ALA A 106 -10.77 -7.67 -15.98
N ASP A 107 -11.40 -8.58 -16.71
CA ASP A 107 -12.12 -9.72 -16.12
C ASP A 107 -11.16 -10.59 -15.31
N LEU A 108 -11.64 -11.15 -14.19
CA LEU A 108 -10.83 -12.00 -13.30
C LEU A 108 -10.21 -13.20 -14.04
N THR A 109 -10.85 -13.70 -15.09
CA THR A 109 -10.34 -14.79 -15.92
C THR A 109 -9.11 -14.40 -16.74
N VAL A 110 -9.01 -13.14 -17.19
CA VAL A 110 -7.83 -12.60 -17.88
C VAL A 110 -6.71 -12.42 -16.87
N VAL A 111 -7.04 -11.89 -15.69
CA VAL A 111 -6.09 -11.69 -14.59
C VAL A 111 -5.45 -13.02 -14.18
N LEU A 112 -6.23 -14.09 -14.04
CA LEU A 112 -5.72 -15.43 -13.71
C LEU A 112 -4.67 -15.97 -14.69
N LYS A 113 -4.81 -15.68 -15.99
CA LYS A 113 -3.83 -16.13 -17.00
C LYS A 113 -2.48 -15.47 -16.82
N GLU A 114 -2.47 -14.31 -16.18
CA GLU A 114 -1.31 -13.45 -16.01
C GLU A 114 -0.68 -13.63 -14.63
N VAL A 115 -1.43 -14.20 -13.67
CA VAL A 115 -0.90 -14.75 -12.44
C VAL A 115 -0.24 -16.10 -12.77
N THR A 116 1.04 -16.05 -13.15
CA THR A 116 1.87 -17.21 -13.40
C THR A 116 2.66 -17.58 -12.14
N GLU A 117 2.68 -18.87 -11.81
CA GLU A 117 3.57 -19.38 -10.78
C GLU A 117 4.98 -19.52 -11.34
N THR A 118 5.93 -18.85 -10.69
CA THR A 118 7.36 -19.05 -10.94
C THR A 118 7.98 -19.74 -9.73
N ASN A 119 8.97 -20.60 -9.98
CA ASN A 119 9.57 -21.45 -8.94
C ASN A 119 10.98 -20.97 -8.57
N ASP A 120 11.27 -19.68 -8.77
CA ASP A 120 12.60 -19.08 -8.63
C ASP A 120 13.02 -18.86 -7.16
N GLY A 121 12.19 -19.31 -6.21
CA GLY A 121 12.43 -19.16 -4.78
C GLY A 121 12.26 -17.71 -4.29
N PRO A 122 12.41 -17.47 -2.99
CA PRO A 122 12.37 -16.12 -2.43
C PRO A 122 13.61 -15.32 -2.85
N TYR A 123 13.42 -14.06 -3.25
CA TYR A 123 14.52 -13.16 -3.62
C TYR A 123 15.20 -12.49 -2.42
N MET A 124 14.60 -12.59 -1.23
CA MET A 124 15.15 -12.09 0.03
C MET A 124 14.54 -12.82 1.23
N GLU A 125 15.21 -12.74 2.39
CA GLU A 125 14.67 -13.22 3.67
C GLU A 125 13.57 -12.27 4.20
N PRO A 126 12.59 -12.77 4.99
CA PRO A 126 11.57 -11.93 5.59
C PRO A 126 12.15 -10.85 6.51
N VAL A 127 11.73 -9.60 6.33
CA VAL A 127 12.13 -8.45 7.14
C VAL A 127 10.92 -7.92 7.90
N ARG A 128 11.10 -7.66 9.21
CA ARG A 128 10.10 -7.00 10.06
C ARG A 128 10.57 -5.60 10.41
N PHE A 129 9.72 -4.62 10.17
CA PHE A 129 9.96 -3.23 10.57
C PHE A 129 9.42 -2.97 11.98
N ALA A 130 9.97 -1.96 12.65
CA ALA A 130 9.43 -1.46 13.90
C ALA A 130 8.07 -0.80 13.66
N ASP A 131 7.22 -0.76 14.68
CA ASP A 131 5.95 -0.04 14.60
C ASP A 131 6.21 1.47 14.42
N ALA A 132 5.39 2.11 13.58
CA ALA A 132 5.44 3.54 13.30
C ALA A 132 5.34 4.35 14.60
N ILE A 133 6.31 5.24 14.85
CA ILE A 133 6.26 6.16 15.99
C ILE A 133 5.86 7.54 15.47
N PRO A 134 4.64 8.04 15.79
CA PRO A 134 4.19 9.36 15.38
C PRO A 134 5.19 10.43 15.82
N GLU A 135 5.55 11.33 14.90
CA GLU A 135 6.39 12.47 15.26
C GLU A 135 5.58 13.40 16.17
N VAL A 136 6.12 13.64 17.37
CA VAL A 136 5.56 14.62 18.28
C VAL A 136 5.86 16.00 17.70
N VAL A 137 4.87 16.61 17.07
CA VAL A 137 4.97 17.99 16.63
C VAL A 137 4.82 18.86 17.88
N ASP A 138 5.92 19.43 18.37
CA ASP A 138 5.97 20.22 19.61
C ASP A 138 5.02 21.43 19.62
N VAL A 139 4.55 21.88 18.46
CA VAL A 139 3.68 23.06 18.34
C VAL A 139 2.69 22.88 17.21
N PHE A 140 1.42 22.63 17.54
CA PHE A 140 0.33 22.95 16.61
C PHE A 140 0.26 24.48 16.43
N PRO A 141 0.16 25.01 15.21
CA PRO A 141 0.02 26.46 14.99
C PRO A 141 -1.33 27.03 15.43
N SER A 142 -2.12 26.32 16.25
CA SER A 142 -3.56 26.57 16.42
C SER A 142 -3.99 27.39 17.64
N GLU A 143 -3.09 27.98 18.44
CA GLU A 143 -3.54 28.79 19.60
C GLU A 143 -2.92 30.19 19.74
N LYS A 144 -2.02 30.62 18.84
CA LYS A 144 -1.40 31.95 18.96
C LYS A 144 -2.05 33.07 18.16
N VAL A 145 -2.94 32.78 17.21
CA VAL A 145 -3.63 33.82 16.42
C VAL A 145 -5.04 33.39 16.06
N GLY A 146 -5.98 33.66 16.96
CA GLY A 146 -7.39 33.78 16.64
C GLY A 146 -7.76 35.27 16.62
N PHE A 147 -8.19 35.79 15.48
CA PHE A 147 -8.77 37.13 15.42
C PHE A 147 -10.29 37.00 15.55
N ILE A 148 -10.87 37.69 16.54
CA ILE A 148 -12.32 37.85 16.61
C ILE A 148 -12.65 39.17 15.92
N VAL A 149 -13.23 39.09 14.73
CA VAL A 149 -13.78 40.26 14.03
C VAL A 149 -15.26 40.36 14.37
N ARG A 150 -15.69 41.52 14.88
CA ARG A 150 -17.10 41.81 15.17
C ARG A 150 -17.55 43.02 14.36
N GLY A 151 -18.46 42.79 13.42
CA GLY A 151 -19.21 43.82 12.70
C GLY A 151 -20.71 43.71 13.01
N LYS A 152 -21.46 44.80 12.81
CA LYS A 152 -22.93 44.79 12.86
C LYS A 152 -23.55 44.17 11.61
N THR A 153 -22.81 44.15 10.49
CA THR A 153 -23.25 43.56 9.22
C THR A 153 -22.20 42.58 8.68
N GLY A 154 -22.63 41.63 7.85
CA GLY A 154 -21.72 40.60 7.29
C GLY A 154 -20.58 41.16 6.43
N LEU A 155 -20.76 42.35 5.85
CA LEU A 155 -19.73 43.07 5.09
C LEU A 155 -18.62 43.66 5.97
N GLU A 156 -18.89 43.91 7.25
CA GLU A 156 -17.91 44.49 8.18
C GLU A 156 -17.01 43.42 8.82
N ALA A 157 -17.39 42.14 8.72
CA ALA A 157 -16.68 41.02 9.32
C ALA A 157 -15.98 40.10 8.30
N TRP A 158 -15.95 40.49 7.01
CA TRP A 158 -15.38 39.74 5.89
C TRP A 158 -14.21 40.48 5.25
#